data_AF-A0AAD7ZUH6-F1
#
_entry.id   AF-A0AAD7ZUH6-F1
#
_cell.length_a   1.000
_cell.length_b   1.000
_cell.length_c   1.000
_cell.angle_alpha   90.00
_cell.angle_beta   90.00
_cell.angle_gamma   90.00
#
_symmetry.space_group_name_H-M   'P 1'
#
loop_
_entity.id
_entity.type
_entity.pdbx_description
1 polymer ?
#
loop_
_entity_poly.entity_id
_entity_poly.type
_entity_poly.pdbx_seq_one_letter_code
_entity_poly.pdbx_strand_id
1 'polypeptide(L)'
;MGNPHNPAFVPNLLTSFSDKMSFIQRLRNTFMEGIFIAFHKSQEVLITQKYVNQYFGEDVPSLSELVRNTSLLLLNTHFTLNRPRPLLPSVIEVGGLHIKSPKQLPT
;
A
#
# COMPACT_ATOMS: atom_id res chain seq x y z
N MET A 1 -5.00 8.81 -4.78
CA MET A 1 -4.79 9.63 -3.55
C MET A 1 -3.46 10.37 -3.62
N GLY A 2 -3.43 11.66 -3.26
CA GLY A 2 -2.27 12.54 -3.45
C GLY A 2 -1.14 12.44 -2.42
N ASN A 3 -0.83 11.24 -1.92
CA ASN A 3 0.28 11.02 -0.99
C ASN A 3 1.48 10.39 -1.73
N PRO A 4 2.43 11.19 -2.26
CA PRO A 4 3.53 10.64 -3.03
C PRO A 4 4.47 9.80 -2.14
N HIS A 5 4.68 8.54 -2.52
CA HIS A 5 5.74 7.72 -1.93
C HIS A 5 7.11 8.27 -2.37
N ASN A 6 8.02 8.49 -1.42
CA ASN A 6 9.34 9.03 -1.73
C ASN A 6 10.43 7.99 -1.43
N PRO A 7 11.05 7.39 -2.46
CA PRO A 7 12.08 6.38 -2.29
C PRO A 7 13.41 6.93 -1.77
N ALA A 8 13.58 8.26 -1.67
CA ALA A 8 14.79 8.83 -1.11
C ALA A 8 14.87 8.62 0.41
N PHE A 9 13.75 8.52 1.12
CA PHE A 9 13.71 8.35 2.59
C PHE A 9 12.89 7.16 3.05
N VAL A 10 12.04 6.59 2.20
CA VAL A 10 11.35 5.32 2.48
C VAL A 10 12.05 4.19 1.71
N PRO A 11 12.66 3.22 2.40
CA PRO A 11 13.24 2.06 1.72
C PRO A 11 12.10 1.18 1.14
N ASN A 12 12.31 0.70 -0.08
CA ASN A 12 11.41 -0.23 -0.75
C ASN A 12 11.41 -1.57 0.00
N LEU A 13 10.25 -2.21 0.09
CA LEU A 13 10.03 -3.46 0.84
C LEU A 13 10.90 -4.63 0.34
N LEU A 14 11.32 -4.61 -0.91
CA LEU A 14 12.17 -5.62 -1.53
C LEU A 14 13.67 -5.36 -1.28
N THR A 15 14.02 -4.28 -0.59
CA THR A 15 15.40 -3.95 -0.23
C THR A 15 15.63 -4.14 1.26
N SER A 16 16.84 -4.54 1.65
CA SER A 16 17.25 -4.61 3.05
C SER A 16 17.76 -3.27 3.59
N PHE A 17 17.36 -2.15 2.98
CA PHE A 17 17.82 -0.81 3.38
C PHE A 17 17.04 -0.28 4.58
N SER A 18 17.71 0.60 5.34
CA SER A 18 17.11 1.36 6.45
C SER A 18 16.56 2.71 5.97
N ASP A 19 15.93 3.45 6.89
CA ASP A 19 15.65 4.89 6.77
C ASP A 19 16.93 5.73 6.55
N LYS A 20 18.07 5.26 7.04
CA LYS A 20 19.39 5.86 6.82
C LYS A 20 20.07 5.23 5.60
N MET A 21 19.88 5.85 4.43
CA MET A 21 20.52 5.46 3.16
C MET A 21 21.55 6.48 2.70
N SER A 22 22.70 5.99 2.23
CA SER A 22 23.68 6.76 1.44
C SER A 22 23.10 7.13 0.07
N PHE A 23 23.72 8.08 -0.63
CA PHE A 23 23.25 8.53 -1.95
C PHE A 23 23.08 7.36 -2.94
N ILE A 24 24.06 6.45 -3.02
CA ILE A 24 24.00 5.28 -3.91
C ILE A 24 22.90 4.30 -3.49
N GLN A 25 22.68 4.11 -2.19
CA GLN A 25 21.58 3.29 -1.68
C GLN A 25 20.23 3.90 -2.04
N ARG A 26 20.07 5.23 -1.93
CA ARG A 26 18.85 5.94 -2.36
C ARG A 26 18.62 5.78 -3.86
N LEU A 27 19.66 5.90 -4.68
CA LEU A 27 19.55 5.74 -6.13
C LEU A 27 19.09 4.32 -6.50
N ARG A 28 19.69 3.29 -5.88
CA ARG A 28 19.28 1.90 -6.05
C ARG A 28 17.85 1.67 -5.55
N ASN A 29 17.49 2.25 -4.41
CA ASN A 29 16.15 2.15 -3.87
C ASN A 29 15.10 2.75 -4.82
N THR A 30 15.36 3.94 -5.37
CA THR A 30 14.50 4.59 -6.37
C THR A 30 14.35 3.75 -7.63
N PHE A 31 15.43 3.13 -8.11
CA PHE A 31 15.36 2.24 -9.28
C PHE A 31 14.50 1.00 -9.00
N MET A 32 14.70 0.36 -7.85
CA MET A 32 13.88 -0.79 -7.41
C MET A 32 12.42 -0.42 -7.22
N GLU A 33 12.14 0.76 -6.65
CA GLU A 33 10.79 1.29 -6.51
C GLU A 33 10.11 1.50 -7.88
N GLY A 34 10.85 2.03 -8.87
CA GLY A 34 10.34 2.18 -10.23
C GLY A 34 9.94 0.84 -10.87
N ILE A 35 10.78 -0.19 -10.72
CA ILE A 35 10.47 -1.55 -11.18
C ILE A 35 9.23 -2.09 -10.48
N PHE A 36 9.14 -1.91 -9.16
CA PHE A 36 8.01 -2.38 -8.36
C PHE A 36 6.69 -1.71 -8.80
N ILE A 37 6.68 -0.39 -8.99
CA ILE A 37 5.52 0.35 -9.47
C ILE A 37 5.11 -0.11 -10.87
N ALA A 38 6.07 -0.29 -11.79
CA ALA A 38 5.77 -0.76 -13.15
C ALA A 38 5.17 -2.16 -13.14
N PHE A 39 5.74 -3.07 -12.35
CA PHE A 39 5.21 -4.42 -12.15
C PHE A 39 3.79 -4.37 -11.60
N HIS A 40 3.55 -3.64 -10.51
CA HIS A 40 2.23 -3.54 -9.89
C HIS A 40 1.19 -2.97 -10.86
N LYS A 41 1.54 -1.92 -11.62
CA LYS A 41 0.64 -1.31 -12.60
C LYS A 41 0.27 -2.29 -13.73
N SER A 42 1.22 -3.10 -14.19
CA SER A 42 0.94 -4.15 -15.20
C SER A 42 -0.01 -5.23 -14.65
N GLN A 43 0.18 -5.66 -13.41
CA GLN A 43 -0.68 -6.64 -12.74
C GLN A 43 -2.11 -6.11 -12.50
N GLU A 44 -2.23 -4.83 -12.12
CA GLU A 44 -3.51 -4.15 -11.91
C GLU A 44 -4.37 -4.19 -13.18
N VAL A 45 -3.79 -3.81 -14.32
CA VAL A 45 -4.49 -3.76 -15.62
C VAL A 45 -4.80 -5.16 -16.15
N LEU A 46 -3.84 -6.09 -16.09
CA LEU A 46 -3.97 -7.40 -16.75
C LEU A 46 -4.80 -8.41 -15.95
N ILE A 47 -4.67 -8.38 -14.62
CA ILE A 47 -5.22 -9.43 -13.75
C ILE A 47 -6.36 -8.87 -12.90
N THR A 48 -6.09 -7.79 -12.18
CA THR A 48 -7.05 -7.30 -11.18
C THR A 48 -8.32 -6.77 -11.85
N GLN A 49 -8.18 -5.95 -12.90
CA GLN A 49 -9.34 -5.44 -13.63
C GLN A 49 -10.16 -6.57 -14.26
N LYS A 50 -9.51 -7.61 -14.78
CA LYS A 50 -10.19 -8.78 -15.35
C LYS A 50 -11.08 -9.47 -14.31
N TYR A 51 -10.57 -9.71 -13.11
CA TYR A 51 -11.35 -10.32 -12.04
C TYR A 51 -12.47 -9.39 -11.53
N VAL A 52 -12.21 -8.09 -11.42
CA VAL A 52 -13.26 -7.12 -11.07
C VAL A 52 -14.42 -7.20 -12.05
N ASN A 53 -14.13 -7.17 -13.36
CA ASN A 53 -15.17 -7.26 -14.38
C ASN A 53 -15.91 -8.60 -14.33
N GLN A 54 -15.19 -9.70 -14.08
CA GLN A 54 -15.80 -11.03 -14.00
C GLN A 54 -16.79 -11.17 -12.84
N TYR A 55 -16.49 -10.62 -11.66
CA TYR A 55 -17.30 -10.82 -10.46
C TYR A 55 -18.28 -9.69 -10.16
N PHE A 56 -18.00 -8.47 -10.64
CA PHE A 56 -18.81 -7.28 -10.37
C PHE A 56 -19.46 -6.67 -11.63
N GLY A 57 -19.16 -7.19 -12.82
CA GLY A 57 -19.70 -6.73 -14.11
C GLY A 57 -18.80 -5.71 -14.81
N GLU A 58 -19.06 -5.48 -16.10
CA GLU A 58 -18.28 -4.53 -16.93
C GLU A 58 -18.64 -3.06 -16.69
N ASP A 59 -19.79 -2.79 -16.05
CA ASP A 59 -20.24 -1.43 -15.73
C ASP A 59 -19.47 -0.80 -14.56
N VAL A 60 -18.57 -1.55 -13.92
CA VAL A 60 -17.78 -1.07 -12.79
C VAL A 60 -16.69 -0.11 -13.29
N PRO A 61 -16.50 1.05 -12.62
CA PRO A 61 -15.42 1.96 -12.95
C PRO A 61 -14.05 1.27 -12.93
N SER A 62 -13.11 1.79 -13.71
CA SER A 62 -11.74 1.28 -13.71
C SER A 62 -11.11 1.35 -12.31
N LEU A 63 -10.18 0.45 -11.99
CA LEU A 63 -9.46 0.47 -10.70
C LEU A 63 -8.82 1.83 -10.40
N SER A 64 -8.24 2.47 -11.42
CA SER A 64 -7.67 3.81 -11.30
C SER A 64 -8.71 4.88 -10.94
N GLU A 65 -9.93 4.76 -11.47
CA GLU A 65 -11.04 5.66 -11.15
C GLU A 65 -11.59 5.41 -9.74
N LEU A 66 -11.72 4.14 -9.34
CA LEU A 66 -12.09 3.78 -7.97
C LEU A 66 -11.10 4.38 -6.95
N VAL A 67 -9.79 4.23 -7.19
CA VAL A 67 -8.74 4.82 -6.33
C VAL A 67 -8.80 6.35 -6.30
N ARG A 68 -9.20 6.98 -7.42
CA ARG A 68 -9.35 8.45 -7.49
C ARG A 68 -10.58 8.94 -6.74
N ASN A 69 -11.69 8.18 -6.79
CA ASN A 69 -12.97 8.56 -6.18
C ASN A 69 -13.10 8.12 -4.70
N THR A 70 -12.14 7.34 -4.19
CA THR A 70 -12.13 6.94 -2.78
C THR A 70 -11.89 8.14 -1.87
N SER A 71 -12.84 8.44 -0.99
CA SER A 71 -12.75 9.58 -0.05
C SER A 71 -12.05 9.25 1.27
N LEU A 72 -12.04 7.98 1.67
CA LEU A 72 -11.48 7.51 2.93
C LEU A 72 -10.83 6.13 2.74
N LEU A 73 -9.63 5.95 3.29
CA LEU A 73 -8.90 4.68 3.28
C LEU A 73 -8.66 4.23 4.72
N LEU A 74 -9.25 3.10 5.09
CA LEU A 74 -9.04 2.45 6.38
C LEU A 74 -7.96 1.38 6.21
N LEU A 75 -6.79 1.61 6.82
CA LEU A 75 -5.67 0.68 6.77
C LEU A 75 -5.66 -0.19 8.01
N ASN A 76 -5.77 -1.51 7.86
CA ASN A 76 -5.59 -2.45 8.96
C ASN A 76 -4.09 -2.61 9.30
N THR A 77 -3.50 -1.55 9.81
CA THR A 77 -2.11 -1.46 10.24
C THR A 77 -2.00 -0.49 11.40
N HIS A 78 -0.80 -0.35 11.98
CA HIS A 78 -0.59 0.53 13.12
C HIS A 78 0.81 1.15 13.07
N PHE A 79 0.91 2.44 13.39
CA PHE A 79 2.15 3.21 13.35
C PHE A 79 3.29 2.63 14.20
N THR A 80 2.98 1.84 15.23
CA THR A 80 4.01 1.18 16.05
C THR A 80 4.68 0.00 15.35
N LEU A 81 4.01 -0.60 14.36
CA LEU A 81 4.51 -1.75 13.61
C LEU A 81 5.24 -1.33 12.32
N ASN A 82 5.04 -0.09 11.88
CA ASN A 82 5.62 0.45 10.67
C ASN A 82 6.58 1.59 10.96
N ARG A 83 7.41 1.92 9.97
CA ARG A 83 8.22 3.14 10.02
C ARG A 83 7.32 4.38 9.93
N PRO A 84 7.68 5.49 10.61
CA PRO A 84 6.93 6.73 10.50
C PRO A 84 6.94 7.22 9.06
N ARG A 85 5.76 7.52 8.53
CA ARG A 85 5.57 8.09 7.20
C ARG A 85 4.42 9.10 7.22
N PRO A 86 4.46 10.14 6.38
CA PRO A 86 3.35 11.07 6.27
C PRO A 86 2.13 10.32 5.71
N LEU A 87 0.98 10.49 6.36
CA LEU A 87 -0.32 10.01 5.91
C LEU A 87 -1.22 11.22 5.65
N LEU A 88 -2.07 11.13 4.63
CA LEU A 88 -3.12 12.12 4.42
C LEU A 88 -4.20 11.96 5.49
N PRO A 89 -4.95 13.03 5.84
CA PRO A 89 -6.06 12.94 6.78
C PRO A 89 -7.14 11.92 6.36
N SER A 90 -7.29 11.66 5.07
CA SER A 90 -8.19 10.65 4.52
C SER A 90 -7.69 9.20 4.66
N VAL A 91 -6.52 8.98 5.26
CA VAL A 91 -5.94 7.66 5.49
C VAL A 91 -5.87 7.41 6.99
N ILE A 92 -6.72 6.52 7.49
CA ILE A 92 -6.84 6.22 8.92
C ILE A 92 -6.35 4.81 9.18
N GLU A 93 -5.41 4.67 10.11
CA GLU A 93 -4.93 3.38 10.59
C GLU A 93 -5.91 2.80 11.63
N VAL A 94 -6.47 1.63 11.33
CA VAL A 94 -7.42 0.87 12.15
C VAL A 94 -6.86 -0.54 12.39
N GLY A 95 -5.70 -0.61 13.04
CA GLY A 95 -5.01 -1.86 13.32
C GLY A 95 -5.84 -2.84 14.15
N GLY A 96 -5.91 -4.09 13.70
CA GLY A 96 -6.62 -5.14 14.43
C GLY A 96 -8.12 -5.21 14.12
N LEU A 97 -8.60 -4.58 13.04
CA LEU A 97 -10.03 -4.60 12.65
C LEU A 97 -10.61 -6.02 12.50
N HIS A 98 -9.76 -7.00 12.20
CA HIS A 98 -10.13 -8.40 12.02
C HIS A 98 -9.99 -9.25 13.30
N ILE A 99 -9.45 -8.71 14.40
CA ILE A 99 -9.20 -9.45 15.64
C ILE A 99 -10.49 -9.57 16.43
N LYS A 100 -10.90 -10.81 16.72
CA LYS A 100 -12.02 -11.10 17.60
C LYS A 100 -11.58 -11.05 19.06
N SER A 101 -12.50 -10.79 19.97
CA SER A 101 -12.23 -10.86 21.41
C SER A 101 -11.60 -12.22 21.78
N PRO A 102 -10.53 -12.23 22.58
CA PRO A 102 -9.87 -13.47 22.96
C PRO A 102 -10.84 -14.37 23.73
N LYS A 103 -10.78 -15.68 23.44
CA LYS A 103 -11.49 -16.68 24.26
C LYS A 103 -10.80 -16.75 25.63
N GLN A 104 -11.59 -16.99 26.68
CA GLN A 104 -11.02 -17.26 28.00
C GLN A 104 -10.11 -18.49 27.92
N LEU A 105 -8.95 -18.40 28.56
CA LEU A 105 -8.02 -19.52 28.65
C LEU A 105 -8.65 -20.62 29.55
N PRO A 106 -8.46 -21.91 29.21
CA PRO A 106 -8.79 -22.99 30.14
C PRO A 106 -7.97 -22.81 31.41
N THR A 107 -8.63 -22.99 32.55
CA THR A 107 -7.98 -23.11 33.87
C THR A 107 -7.60 -24.55 34.14
#